data_AF-A0A2E4IAV7-F1
#
_entry.id   AF-A0A2E4IAV7-F1
#
_cell.length_a   1.000
_cell.length_b   1.000
_cell.length_c   1.000
_cell.angle_alpha   90.00
_cell.angle_beta   90.00
_cell.angle_gamma   90.00
#
_symmetry.space_group_name_H-M   'P 1'
#
loop_
_entity.id
_entity.type
_entity.pdbx_description
1 polymer ?
#
loop_
_entity_poly.entity_id
_entity_poly.type
_entity_poly.pdbx_seq_one_letter_code
_entity_poly.pdbx_strand_id
1 'polypeptide(L)'
;MVISCHKDPNGLRILNLGGEFIISADQVFTDNGPKFSYRITTINDQDCNSSDILYTLINQEGELNLVLEDITQIDDCPTEEGQVEEIIPLNIESGTIDIAISLKNVVKNTGTIETTALHYTLKIDTPEGILLGNNIVNRMPSQVIFGYIYDTNQDPVDTILLDSLSSYSNRDLIDGYYTSYFSIDNQQAVFFDYFNTPPIHNDVYYHLENKEAFLSFIEQYKDSHSNYVFNLRDAATGEIISL
;
A
#
# COMPACT_ATOMS: atom_id res chain seq x y z
N MET A 1 -14.69 -26.91 61.24
CA MET A 1 -14.91 -27.67 59.99
C MET A 1 -14.36 -26.81 58.88
N VAL A 2 -13.16 -27.11 58.40
CA VAL A 2 -12.52 -26.42 57.27
C VAL A 2 -12.55 -27.41 56.12
N ILE A 3 -12.98 -26.96 54.94
CA ILE A 3 -12.81 -27.51 53.57
C ILE A 3 -13.86 -26.75 52.72
N SER A 4 -13.59 -26.20 51.55
CA SER A 4 -12.39 -25.88 50.77
C SER A 4 -12.94 -25.16 49.54
N CYS A 5 -12.52 -23.93 49.26
CA CYS A 5 -12.74 -23.32 47.95
C CYS A 5 -11.79 -24.01 46.97
N HIS A 6 -12.33 -24.83 46.05
CA HIS A 6 -11.58 -25.23 44.88
C HIS A 6 -11.45 -24.02 43.96
N LYS A 7 -10.29 -23.37 44.05
CA LYS A 7 -9.81 -22.42 43.06
C LYS A 7 -9.52 -23.23 41.81
N ASP A 8 -10.29 -22.97 40.75
CA ASP A 8 -10.11 -23.59 39.44
C ASP A 8 -8.65 -23.33 38.99
N PRO A 9 -7.85 -24.36 38.68
CA PRO A 9 -6.46 -24.18 38.36
C PRO A 9 -6.36 -23.65 36.93
N ASN A 10 -5.86 -22.41 36.80
CA ASN A 10 -5.29 -21.82 35.59
C ASN A 10 -5.98 -22.27 34.30
N GLY A 11 -7.05 -21.56 33.93
CA GLY A 11 -7.59 -21.64 32.58
C GLY A 11 -6.45 -21.49 31.58
N LEU A 12 -6.10 -22.59 30.92
CA LEU A 12 -5.19 -22.60 29.78
C LEU A 12 -5.81 -21.67 28.73
N ARG A 13 -5.30 -20.44 28.64
CA ARG A 13 -5.50 -19.61 27.46
C ARG A 13 -4.67 -20.25 26.35
N ILE A 14 -5.31 -21.12 25.58
CA ILE A 14 -4.78 -21.51 24.27
C ILE A 14 -4.89 -20.24 23.42
N LEU A 15 -3.80 -19.48 23.33
CA LEU A 15 -3.71 -18.42 22.34
C LEU A 15 -3.64 -19.11 20.98
N ASN A 16 -4.72 -19.00 20.22
CA ASN A 16 -4.68 -19.28 18.80
C ASN A 16 -3.91 -18.13 18.14
N LEU A 17 -2.58 -18.27 18.04
CA LEU A 17 -1.70 -17.34 17.33
C LEU A 17 -1.71 -17.59 15.82
N GLY A 18 -2.76 -18.21 15.26
CA GLY A 18 -2.98 -18.20 13.83
C GLY A 18 -3.04 -16.73 13.39
N GLY A 19 -2.14 -16.33 12.49
CA GLY A 19 -1.81 -14.93 12.33
C GLY A 19 -3.01 -14.02 12.15
N GLU A 20 -3.00 -12.88 12.83
CA GLU A 20 -4.10 -11.91 12.73
C GLU A 20 -3.87 -10.94 11.57
N PHE A 21 -2.60 -10.73 11.21
CA PHE A 21 -2.18 -9.72 10.24
C PHE A 21 -1.20 -10.25 9.20
N ILE A 22 -1.34 -9.74 7.97
CA ILE A 22 -0.32 -9.73 6.93
C ILE A 22 0.41 -8.39 7.02
N ILE A 23 1.73 -8.41 7.09
CA ILE A 23 2.57 -7.21 7.06
C ILE A 23 3.38 -7.24 5.78
N SER A 24 3.28 -6.17 5.00
CA SER A 24 4.00 -6.00 3.75
C SER A 24 4.79 -4.69 3.76
N ALA A 25 5.90 -4.68 3.04
CA ALA A 25 6.52 -3.46 2.56
C ALA A 25 5.63 -2.84 1.47
N ASP A 26 5.44 -1.53 1.56
CA ASP A 26 4.83 -0.70 0.51
C ASP A 26 5.55 0.66 0.47
N GLN A 27 5.04 1.59 -0.33
CA GLN A 27 5.47 2.97 -0.29
C GLN A 27 4.29 3.94 -0.38
N VAL A 28 4.43 5.08 0.31
CA VAL A 28 3.57 6.25 0.12
C VAL A 28 4.31 7.32 -0.66
N PHE A 29 3.56 8.09 -1.44
CA PHE A 29 4.10 9.21 -2.21
C PHE A 29 3.92 10.51 -1.43
N THR A 30 4.97 11.34 -1.37
CA THR A 30 4.98 12.60 -0.61
C THR A 30 5.76 13.64 -1.41
N ASP A 31 5.60 14.93 -1.17
CA ASP A 31 6.33 15.99 -1.91
C ASP A 31 7.87 15.80 -1.99
N ASN A 32 8.45 15.03 -1.06
CA ASN A 32 9.88 14.72 -1.02
C ASN A 32 10.25 13.39 -1.69
N GLY A 33 9.34 12.81 -2.49
CA GLY A 33 9.48 11.50 -3.10
C GLY A 33 8.82 10.38 -2.31
N PRO A 34 8.95 9.13 -2.80
CA PRO A 34 8.39 7.97 -2.13
C PRO A 34 9.08 7.71 -0.79
N LYS A 35 8.28 7.24 0.17
CA LYS A 35 8.73 6.79 1.48
C LYS A 35 8.24 5.38 1.74
N PHE A 36 9.04 4.59 2.43
CA PHE A 36 8.62 3.28 2.89
C PHE A 36 7.35 3.41 3.76
N SER A 37 6.44 2.48 3.59
CA SER A 37 5.33 2.27 4.51
C SER A 37 5.19 0.79 4.84
N TYR A 38 4.69 0.51 6.04
CA TYR A 38 4.06 -0.77 6.29
C TYR A 38 2.67 -0.74 5.69
N ARG A 39 2.30 -1.79 4.95
CA ARG A 39 0.90 -2.11 4.66
C ARG A 39 0.51 -3.30 5.52
N ILE A 40 -0.44 -3.09 6.43
CA ILE A 40 -0.92 -4.09 7.38
C ILE A 40 -2.34 -4.43 6.99
N THR A 41 -2.62 -5.70 6.78
CA THR A 41 -3.95 -6.19 6.38
C THR A 41 -4.38 -7.32 7.30
N THR A 42 -5.65 -7.36 7.70
CA THR A 42 -6.16 -8.52 8.45
C THR A 42 -6.17 -9.77 7.57
N ILE A 43 -5.86 -10.94 8.15
CA ILE A 43 -5.92 -12.18 7.36
C ILE A 43 -7.36 -12.54 7.00
N ASN A 44 -8.24 -12.48 8.00
CA ASN A 44 -9.66 -12.76 7.83
C ASN A 44 -10.45 -11.47 7.67
N ASP A 45 -11.58 -11.58 6.99
CA ASP A 45 -12.58 -10.53 6.96
C ASP A 45 -13.03 -10.20 8.38
N GLN A 46 -13.17 -8.90 8.63
CA GLN A 46 -13.80 -8.39 9.83
C GLN A 46 -15.29 -8.21 9.54
N ASP A 47 -16.12 -8.29 10.57
CA ASP A 47 -17.57 -8.03 10.47
C ASP A 47 -17.89 -6.62 9.90
N CYS A 48 -16.87 -5.76 9.87
CA CYS A 48 -16.91 -4.37 9.47
C CYS A 48 -15.62 -3.99 8.73
N ASN A 49 -15.70 -3.79 7.42
CA ASN A 49 -14.57 -3.36 6.58
C ASN A 49 -14.07 -1.92 6.90
N SER A 50 -14.86 -1.13 7.64
CA SER A 50 -14.49 0.19 8.14
C SER A 50 -13.98 0.17 9.59
N SER A 51 -13.56 -0.98 10.10
CA SER A 51 -12.85 -1.04 11.38
C SER A 51 -11.44 -0.47 11.24
N ASP A 52 -10.84 -0.08 12.35
CA ASP A 52 -9.48 0.46 12.37
C ASP A 52 -8.51 -0.53 13.04
N ILE A 53 -7.27 -0.58 12.57
CA ILE A 53 -6.18 -1.28 13.27
C ILE A 53 -5.56 -0.30 14.26
N LEU A 54 -5.73 -0.56 15.55
CA LEU A 54 -5.09 0.23 16.60
C LEU A 54 -3.62 -0.18 16.72
N TYR A 55 -2.73 0.80 16.58
CA TYR A 55 -1.29 0.57 16.71
C TYR A 55 -0.58 1.72 17.43
N THR A 56 0.58 1.38 17.97
CA THR A 56 1.54 2.34 18.52
C THR A 56 2.87 2.18 17.80
N LEU A 57 3.41 3.28 17.27
CA LEU A 57 4.74 3.32 16.64
C LEU A 57 5.68 4.16 17.48
N ILE A 58 6.78 3.55 17.93
CA ILE A 58 7.78 4.16 18.81
C ILE A 58 9.15 4.03 18.15
N ASN A 59 9.87 5.15 18.02
CA ASN A 59 11.28 5.14 17.68
C ASN A 59 12.09 5.35 18.95
N GLN A 60 12.81 4.32 19.40
CA GLN A 60 13.62 4.33 20.62
C GLN A 60 14.97 3.70 20.35
N GLU A 61 16.04 4.42 20.73
CA GLU A 61 17.43 3.91 20.69
C GLU A 61 17.91 3.40 19.31
N GLY A 62 17.30 3.87 18.21
CA GLY A 62 17.64 3.42 16.86
C GLY A 62 16.92 2.15 16.41
N GLU A 63 16.01 1.61 17.22
CA GLU A 63 15.07 0.55 16.87
C GLU A 63 13.68 1.16 16.65
N LEU A 64 13.03 0.78 15.55
CA LEU A 64 11.64 1.13 15.30
C LEU A 64 10.72 0.03 15.84
N ASN A 65 9.95 0.36 16.86
CA ASN A 65 9.03 -0.54 17.53
C ASN A 65 7.58 -0.25 17.09
N LEU A 66 6.98 -1.17 16.35
CA LEU A 66 5.56 -1.17 16.00
C LEU A 66 4.84 -2.16 16.93
N VAL A 67 3.76 -1.70 17.58
CA VAL A 67 2.90 -2.53 18.43
C VAL A 67 1.51 -2.52 17.82
N LEU A 68 1.02 -3.68 17.39
CA LEU A 68 -0.35 -3.88 16.91
C LEU A 68 -1.22 -4.27 18.11
N GLU A 69 -2.15 -3.40 18.50
CA GLU A 69 -2.85 -3.49 19.77
C GLU A 69 -4.18 -4.24 19.65
N ASP A 70 -5.05 -3.84 18.72
CA ASP A 70 -6.34 -4.50 18.48
C ASP A 70 -6.95 -4.03 17.15
N ILE A 71 -8.07 -4.63 16.76
CA ILE A 71 -8.93 -4.09 15.71
C ILE A 71 -10.15 -3.50 16.40
N THR A 72 -10.40 -2.21 16.17
CA THR A 72 -11.53 -1.50 16.79
C THR A 72 -12.60 -1.23 15.75
N GLN A 73 -13.81 -1.70 16.04
CA GLN A 73 -14.98 -1.39 15.24
C GLN A 73 -15.47 0.02 15.56
N ILE A 74 -15.79 0.80 14.53
CA ILE A 74 -16.44 2.10 14.67
C ILE A 74 -17.94 1.87 14.94
N ASP A 75 -18.53 2.65 15.85
CA ASP A 75 -19.98 2.65 16.10
C ASP A 75 -20.76 2.99 14.80
N ASP A 76 -21.91 2.34 14.57
CA ASP A 76 -22.70 2.41 13.33
C ASP A 76 -22.01 1.85 12.07
N CYS A 77 -21.24 0.77 12.19
CA CYS A 77 -20.65 0.14 11.02
C CYS A 77 -21.72 -0.46 10.06
N PRO A 78 -21.67 -0.15 8.75
CA PRO A 78 -22.47 -0.85 7.75
C PRO A 78 -22.10 -2.35 7.75
N THR A 79 -23.08 -3.23 7.48
CA THR A 79 -22.92 -4.69 7.46
C THR A 79 -22.11 -5.21 6.26
N GLU A 80 -20.99 -4.57 5.96
CA GLU A 80 -20.06 -5.00 4.91
C GLU A 80 -18.86 -5.65 5.57
N GLU A 81 -18.81 -6.97 5.47
CA GLU A 81 -17.65 -7.76 5.87
C GLU A 81 -16.50 -7.52 4.90
N GLY A 82 -15.27 -7.49 5.41
CA GLY A 82 -14.08 -7.39 4.56
C GLY A 82 -12.79 -7.26 5.36
N GLN A 83 -11.67 -7.45 4.68
CA GLN A 83 -10.35 -7.21 5.27
C GLN A 83 -10.18 -5.73 5.60
N VAL A 84 -9.52 -5.48 6.74
CA VAL A 84 -9.16 -4.13 7.17
C VAL A 84 -7.70 -3.91 6.82
N GLU A 85 -7.40 -2.70 6.33
CA GLU A 85 -6.06 -2.29 5.93
C GLU A 85 -5.64 -1.00 6.62
N GLU A 86 -4.37 -0.93 7.04
CA GLU A 86 -3.73 0.26 7.56
C GLU A 86 -2.38 0.48 6.86
N ILE A 87 -2.11 1.72 6.43
CA ILE A 87 -0.84 2.11 5.81
C ILE A 87 -0.09 3.04 6.75
N ILE A 88 1.06 2.59 7.26
CA ILE A 88 1.87 3.34 8.22
C ILE A 88 3.13 3.86 7.51
N PRO A 89 3.19 5.16 7.15
CA PRO A 89 4.36 5.72 6.50
C PRO A 89 5.50 5.96 7.49
N LEU A 90 6.72 5.63 7.08
CA LEU A 90 7.91 5.79 7.89
C LEU A 90 8.90 6.78 7.26
N ASN A 91 9.44 7.66 8.09
CA ASN A 91 10.54 8.54 7.70
C ASN A 91 11.87 7.83 7.97
N ILE A 92 12.24 6.91 7.07
CA ILE A 92 13.52 6.17 7.12
C ILE A 92 14.41 6.67 5.99
N GLU A 93 15.59 7.15 6.35
CA GLU A 93 16.63 7.53 5.39
C GLU A 93 17.29 6.30 4.75
N SER A 94 18.20 6.52 3.79
CA SER A 94 18.97 5.41 3.22
C SER A 94 19.80 4.69 4.28
N GLY A 95 19.83 3.36 4.23
CA GLY A 95 20.53 2.52 5.19
C GLY A 95 19.66 1.38 5.71
N THR A 96 20.09 0.78 6.81
CA THR A 96 19.38 -0.32 7.48
C THR A 96 19.00 0.12 8.88
N ILE A 97 17.76 -0.12 9.26
CA ILE A 97 17.25 0.13 10.61
C ILE A 97 16.69 -1.17 11.18
N ASP A 98 16.99 -1.42 12.45
CA ASP A 98 16.42 -2.53 13.19
C ASP A 98 14.97 -2.23 13.53
N ILE A 99 14.12 -3.25 13.42
CA ILE A 99 12.70 -3.14 13.72
C ILE A 99 12.29 -4.22 14.70
N ALA A 100 11.25 -3.91 15.47
CA ALA A 100 10.45 -4.94 16.10
C ALA A 100 8.96 -4.68 15.94
N ILE A 101 8.22 -5.75 15.71
CA ILE A 101 6.78 -5.75 15.51
C ILE A 101 6.19 -6.65 16.58
N SER A 102 5.40 -6.06 17.48
CA SER A 102 4.76 -6.78 18.58
C SER A 102 3.27 -6.92 18.33
N LEU A 103 2.73 -8.10 18.62
CA LEU A 103 1.29 -8.33 18.68
C LEU A 103 0.86 -8.23 20.13
N LYS A 104 0.11 -7.17 20.44
CA LYS A 104 -0.22 -6.76 21.80
C LYS A 104 1.08 -6.64 22.60
N ASN A 105 1.29 -7.51 23.58
CA ASN A 105 2.57 -7.64 24.31
C ASN A 105 2.95 -9.12 24.49
N VAL A 106 2.49 -9.97 23.57
CA VAL A 106 2.61 -11.44 23.71
C VAL A 106 3.67 -12.00 22.79
N VAL A 107 3.69 -11.54 21.55
CA VAL A 107 4.65 -11.97 20.52
C VAL A 107 5.45 -10.76 20.06
N LYS A 108 6.77 -10.90 19.96
CA LYS A 108 7.69 -9.88 19.44
C LYS A 108 8.48 -10.48 18.29
N ASN A 109 8.27 -9.95 17.09
CA ASN A 109 8.98 -10.33 15.88
C ASN A 109 10.05 -9.27 15.59
N THR A 110 11.30 -9.67 15.41
CA THR A 110 12.41 -8.74 15.10
C THR A 110 12.81 -8.84 13.63
N GLY A 111 13.45 -7.80 13.13
CA GLY A 111 13.98 -7.79 11.78
C GLY A 111 14.62 -6.47 11.40
N THR A 112 14.62 -6.18 10.10
CA THR A 112 15.24 -4.96 9.55
C THR A 112 14.43 -4.38 8.42
N ILE A 113 14.45 -3.05 8.28
CA ILE A 113 14.13 -2.38 7.02
C ILE A 113 15.43 -1.90 6.37
N GLU A 114 15.65 -2.27 5.12
CA GLU A 114 16.72 -1.73 4.29
C GLU A 114 16.14 -0.78 3.24
N THR A 115 16.67 0.43 3.19
CA THR A 115 16.34 1.46 2.22
C THR A 115 17.56 1.72 1.33
N THR A 116 17.43 1.41 0.05
CA THR A 116 18.44 1.75 -0.97
C THR A 116 17.91 2.83 -1.90
N ALA A 117 18.68 3.20 -2.93
CA ALA A 117 18.19 4.08 -3.99
C ALA A 117 17.17 3.38 -4.91
N LEU A 118 17.17 2.04 -4.95
CA LEU A 118 16.41 1.25 -5.92
C LEU A 118 15.22 0.50 -5.32
N HIS A 119 15.31 0.08 -4.06
CA HIS A 119 14.26 -0.69 -3.41
C HIS A 119 14.20 -0.41 -1.91
N TYR A 120 13.05 -0.73 -1.34
CA TYR A 120 12.87 -1.00 0.08
C TYR A 120 12.78 -2.51 0.30
N THR A 121 13.39 -2.99 1.38
CA THR A 121 13.30 -4.39 1.79
C THR A 121 12.87 -4.47 3.25
N LEU A 122 11.75 -5.15 3.51
CA LEU A 122 11.32 -5.55 4.84
C LEU A 122 11.76 -6.99 5.09
N LYS A 123 12.57 -7.20 6.13
CA LYS A 123 12.93 -8.53 6.59
C LYS A 123 12.42 -8.73 8.01
N ILE A 124 11.79 -9.88 8.26
CA ILE A 124 11.38 -10.32 9.59
C ILE A 124 12.04 -11.68 9.82
N ASP A 125 12.85 -11.80 10.88
CA ASP A 125 13.65 -13.01 11.13
C ASP A 125 12.80 -14.17 11.63
N THR A 126 11.78 -13.86 12.44
CA THR A 126 10.83 -14.83 12.99
C THR A 126 9.43 -14.21 12.91
N PRO A 127 8.59 -14.56 11.92
CA PRO A 127 7.25 -14.02 11.78
C PRO A 127 6.24 -14.87 12.58
N GLU A 128 6.38 -14.89 13.91
CA GLU A 128 5.41 -15.56 14.77
C GLU A 128 4.12 -14.74 14.88
N GLY A 129 2.97 -15.37 14.66
CA GLY A 129 1.66 -14.70 14.75
C GLY A 129 1.35 -13.68 13.64
N ILE A 130 2.23 -13.51 12.65
CA ILE A 130 2.01 -12.66 11.48
C ILE A 130 2.36 -13.41 10.20
N LEU A 131 1.79 -13.01 9.07
CA LEU A 131 2.28 -13.40 7.75
C LEU A 131 3.09 -12.24 7.15
N LEU A 132 4.22 -12.57 6.51
CA LEU A 132 4.96 -11.61 5.70
C LEU A 132 4.41 -11.66 4.28
N GLY A 133 3.88 -10.53 3.80
CA GLY A 133 3.45 -10.36 2.42
C GLY A 133 4.61 -9.94 1.53
N ASN A 134 4.39 -8.93 0.67
CA ASN A 134 5.47 -8.39 -0.16
C ASN A 134 6.57 -7.83 0.73
N ASN A 135 7.79 -8.27 0.52
CA ASN A 135 8.93 -7.93 1.36
C ASN A 135 9.96 -7.06 0.63
N ILE A 136 9.82 -6.89 -0.68
CA ILE A 136 10.66 -6.03 -1.52
C ILE A 136 9.75 -5.15 -2.36
N VAL A 137 10.06 -3.86 -2.38
CA VAL A 137 9.34 -2.85 -3.15
C VAL A 137 10.35 -2.03 -3.94
N ASN A 138 10.24 -2.01 -5.26
CA ASN A 138 11.03 -1.12 -6.10
C ASN A 138 10.65 0.33 -5.78
N ARG A 139 11.64 1.18 -5.49
CA ARG A 139 11.40 2.60 -5.25
C ARG A 139 10.93 3.23 -6.54
N MET A 140 9.84 3.96 -6.44
CA MET A 140 9.31 4.66 -7.59
C MET A 140 10.30 5.76 -8.03
N PRO A 141 10.71 5.79 -9.31
CA PRO A 141 11.52 6.90 -9.79
C PRO A 141 10.70 8.18 -9.88
N SER A 142 11.39 9.31 -9.99
CA SER A 142 10.76 10.60 -10.28
C SER A 142 10.06 10.59 -11.64
N GLN A 143 9.09 11.48 -11.85
CA GLN A 143 8.41 11.67 -13.14
C GLN A 143 7.61 10.45 -13.63
N VAL A 144 7.22 9.59 -12.69
CA VAL A 144 6.26 8.51 -12.92
C VAL A 144 4.85 9.04 -12.70
N ILE A 145 4.00 8.88 -13.71
CA ILE A 145 2.56 9.07 -13.58
C ILE A 145 1.86 7.74 -13.81
N PHE A 146 0.94 7.37 -12.93
CA PHE A 146 0.14 6.16 -13.08
C PHE A 146 -1.31 6.41 -12.67
N GLY A 147 -2.21 5.54 -13.09
CA GLY A 147 -3.63 5.59 -12.75
C GLY A 147 -4.46 5.05 -13.88
N TYR A 148 -5.65 5.62 -14.09
CA TYR A 148 -6.56 5.16 -15.13
C TYR A 148 -7.20 6.31 -15.90
N ILE A 149 -7.61 6.00 -17.12
CA ILE A 149 -8.32 6.91 -18.02
C ILE A 149 -9.64 6.24 -18.41
N TYR A 150 -10.73 7.01 -18.45
CA TYR A 150 -12.00 6.50 -18.93
C TYR A 150 -12.81 7.55 -19.69
N ASP A 151 -13.72 7.06 -20.52
CA ASP A 151 -14.75 7.87 -21.16
C ASP A 151 -16.02 7.85 -20.29
N THR A 152 -16.53 9.02 -19.95
CA THR A 152 -17.80 9.16 -19.20
C THR A 152 -19.00 8.57 -19.94
N ASN A 153 -18.94 8.43 -21.26
CA ASN A 153 -19.94 7.74 -22.07
C ASN A 153 -19.86 6.20 -21.98
N GLN A 154 -18.89 5.66 -21.22
CA GLN A 154 -18.62 4.22 -21.06
C GLN A 154 -18.14 3.53 -22.36
N ASP A 155 -17.57 4.30 -23.28
CA ASP A 155 -16.88 3.77 -24.44
C ASP A 155 -15.43 3.39 -24.09
N PRO A 156 -14.83 2.38 -24.75
CA PRO A 156 -13.40 2.11 -24.63
C PRO A 156 -12.59 3.35 -25.02
N VAL A 157 -11.57 3.68 -24.23
CA VAL A 157 -10.70 4.83 -24.55
C VAL A 157 -10.00 4.60 -25.89
N ASP A 158 -10.03 5.62 -26.75
CA ASP A 158 -9.46 5.54 -28.09
C ASP A 158 -7.95 5.22 -28.04
N THR A 159 -7.56 4.20 -28.80
CA THR A 159 -6.17 3.80 -29.05
C THR A 159 -5.28 4.95 -29.53
N ILE A 160 -5.80 5.91 -30.30
CA ILE A 160 -5.03 7.08 -30.77
C ILE A 160 -4.58 7.95 -29.60
N LEU A 161 -5.43 8.12 -28.58
CA LEU A 161 -5.08 8.84 -27.36
C LEU A 161 -3.98 8.09 -26.61
N LEU A 162 -4.15 6.79 -26.39
CA LEU A 162 -3.17 5.96 -25.69
C LEU A 162 -1.80 5.96 -26.39
N ASP A 163 -1.79 5.84 -27.72
CA ASP A 163 -0.56 5.90 -28.52
C ASP A 163 0.11 7.27 -28.40
N SER A 164 -0.68 8.35 -28.45
CA SER A 164 -0.18 9.72 -28.28
C SER A 164 0.46 9.92 -26.91
N LEU A 165 -0.20 9.47 -25.84
CA LEU A 165 0.33 9.55 -24.47
C LEU A 165 1.61 8.72 -24.30
N SER A 166 1.65 7.53 -24.91
CA SER A 166 2.82 6.65 -24.84
C SER A 166 4.08 7.28 -25.46
N SER A 167 3.92 8.22 -26.40
CA SER A 167 5.05 8.94 -27.02
C SER A 167 5.83 9.84 -26.06
N TYR A 168 5.26 10.15 -24.88
CA TYR A 168 5.90 10.94 -23.83
C TYR A 168 6.60 10.07 -22.78
N SER A 169 6.54 8.75 -22.92
CA SER A 169 7.00 7.81 -21.90
C SER A 169 8.15 6.93 -22.37
N ASN A 170 9.09 6.75 -21.47
CA ASN A 170 10.02 5.62 -21.52
C ASN A 170 9.43 4.44 -20.74
N ARG A 171 9.73 3.21 -21.17
CA ARG A 171 9.30 1.96 -20.50
C ARG A 171 10.50 1.28 -19.86
N ASP A 172 11.12 1.97 -18.91
CA ASP A 172 12.39 1.62 -18.28
C ASP A 172 12.26 1.25 -16.81
N LEU A 173 11.03 1.10 -16.29
CA LEU A 173 10.85 0.45 -15.00
C LEU A 173 11.30 -1.01 -15.07
N ILE A 174 12.01 -1.42 -14.03
CA ILE A 174 12.44 -2.80 -13.87
C ILE A 174 11.27 -3.65 -13.35
N ASP A 175 11.27 -4.93 -13.70
CA ASP A 175 10.26 -5.86 -13.20
C ASP A 175 10.28 -5.91 -11.66
N GLY A 176 9.10 -6.05 -11.06
CA GLY A 176 8.90 -6.15 -9.61
C GLY A 176 7.74 -5.30 -9.09
N TYR A 177 7.47 -5.45 -7.79
CA TYR A 177 6.40 -4.76 -7.10
C TYR A 177 6.80 -3.31 -6.80
N TYR A 178 5.94 -2.34 -7.14
CA TYR A 178 6.16 -0.93 -6.83
C TYR A 178 5.25 -0.45 -5.72
N THR A 179 3.97 -0.79 -5.77
CA THR A 179 3.03 -0.29 -4.77
C THR A 179 1.83 -1.21 -4.72
N SER A 180 0.99 -1.08 -3.69
CA SER A 180 -0.32 -1.75 -3.61
C SER A 180 -1.20 -1.52 -4.83
N TYR A 181 -0.90 -0.52 -5.67
CA TYR A 181 -1.60 -0.30 -6.94
C TYR A 181 -1.09 -1.13 -8.12
N PHE A 182 0.22 -1.43 -8.21
CA PHE A 182 0.74 -2.16 -9.36
C PHE A 182 2.15 -2.75 -9.17
N SER A 183 2.45 -3.68 -10.07
CA SER A 183 3.77 -4.25 -10.30
C SER A 183 4.15 -4.17 -11.79
N ILE A 184 5.42 -4.33 -12.11
CA ILE A 184 5.88 -4.49 -13.49
C ILE A 184 6.27 -5.96 -13.70
N ASP A 185 5.73 -6.58 -14.75
CA ASP A 185 6.08 -7.92 -15.20
C ASP A 185 6.32 -7.90 -16.72
N ASN A 186 7.52 -8.31 -17.16
CA ASN A 186 7.95 -8.27 -18.55
C ASN A 186 7.73 -6.89 -19.21
N GLN A 187 8.11 -5.81 -18.52
CA GLN A 187 7.90 -4.41 -18.96
C GLN A 187 6.42 -4.00 -19.15
N GLN A 188 5.48 -4.76 -18.59
CA GLN A 188 4.07 -4.41 -18.56
C GLN A 188 3.63 -4.13 -17.13
N ALA A 189 2.85 -3.07 -16.94
CA ALA A 189 2.24 -2.81 -15.65
C ALA A 189 1.07 -3.77 -15.43
N VAL A 190 1.12 -4.49 -14.32
CA VAL A 190 0.03 -5.31 -13.79
C VAL A 190 -0.56 -4.54 -12.63
N PHE A 191 -1.73 -3.95 -12.88
CA PHE A 191 -2.48 -3.18 -11.92
C PHE A 191 -3.33 -4.09 -11.04
N PHE A 192 -3.46 -3.72 -9.77
CA PHE A 192 -4.30 -4.38 -8.79
C PHE A 192 -5.58 -3.55 -8.57
N ASP A 193 -6.70 -4.23 -8.32
CA ASP A 193 -8.04 -3.61 -8.29
C ASP A 193 -8.07 -2.31 -7.48
N TYR A 194 -8.61 -1.27 -8.10
CA TYR A 194 -8.87 0.01 -7.46
C TYR A 194 -10.31 0.02 -6.93
N PHE A 195 -10.48 0.12 -5.62
CA PHE A 195 -11.77 0.54 -5.09
C PHE A 195 -12.12 1.91 -5.72
N ASN A 196 -13.24 1.97 -6.45
CA ASN A 196 -13.77 3.13 -7.19
C ASN A 196 -13.31 3.35 -8.66
N THR A 197 -12.65 2.39 -9.31
CA THR A 197 -12.50 2.47 -10.79
C THR A 197 -13.81 2.19 -11.52
N PRO A 198 -14.16 2.96 -12.57
CA PRO A 198 -15.27 2.64 -13.45
C PRO A 198 -15.09 1.25 -14.10
N PRO A 199 -16.17 0.51 -14.43
CA PRO A 199 -16.04 -0.82 -15.05
C PRO A 199 -15.32 -0.81 -16.41
N ILE A 200 -15.36 0.32 -17.13
CA ILE A 200 -14.69 0.51 -18.42
C ILE A 200 -13.67 1.62 -18.24
N HIS A 201 -12.40 1.24 -18.15
CA HIS A 201 -11.26 2.13 -18.01
C HIS A 201 -10.03 1.47 -18.65
N ASN A 202 -9.00 2.28 -18.88
CA ASN A 202 -7.67 1.80 -19.23
C ASN A 202 -6.69 2.23 -18.15
N ASP A 203 -6.08 1.25 -17.49
CA ASP A 203 -4.96 1.50 -16.59
C ASP A 203 -3.71 1.87 -17.38
N VAL A 204 -3.03 2.89 -16.91
CA VAL A 204 -1.89 3.48 -17.59
C VAL A 204 -0.79 3.83 -16.61
N TYR A 205 0.43 3.69 -17.10
CA TYR A 205 1.64 4.15 -16.43
C TYR A 205 2.57 4.78 -17.48
N TYR A 206 3.20 5.90 -17.10
CA TYR A 206 4.16 6.62 -17.92
C TYR A 206 5.38 7.07 -17.09
N HIS A 207 6.59 6.69 -17.52
CA HIS A 207 7.84 7.34 -17.07
C HIS A 207 8.15 8.50 -18.00
N LEU A 208 7.92 9.72 -17.55
CA LEU A 208 7.93 10.87 -18.43
C LEU A 208 9.33 11.46 -18.58
N GLU A 209 9.76 11.65 -19.82
CA GLU A 209 10.95 12.48 -20.12
C GLU A 209 10.65 13.97 -19.90
N ASN A 210 9.42 14.39 -20.22
CA ASN A 210 8.97 15.77 -20.11
C ASN A 210 7.54 15.83 -19.55
N LYS A 211 7.45 16.00 -18.22
CA LYS A 211 6.17 16.11 -17.50
C LYS A 211 5.32 17.31 -17.97
N GLU A 212 5.93 18.45 -18.24
CA GLU A 212 5.21 19.67 -18.64
C GLU A 212 4.52 19.50 -20.00
N ALA A 213 5.22 18.91 -20.97
CA ALA A 213 4.67 18.63 -22.29
C ALA A 213 3.52 17.61 -22.22
N PHE A 214 3.65 16.58 -21.37
CA PHE A 214 2.60 15.58 -21.14
C PHE A 214 1.34 16.22 -20.54
N LEU A 215 1.50 17.03 -19.49
CA LEU A 215 0.37 17.73 -18.86
C LEU A 215 -0.31 18.71 -19.82
N SER A 216 0.49 19.48 -20.58
CA SER A 216 -0.03 20.40 -21.59
C SER A 216 -0.84 19.68 -22.68
N PHE A 217 -0.42 18.47 -23.07
CA PHE A 217 -1.16 17.64 -24.01
C PHE A 217 -2.50 17.19 -23.44
N ILE A 218 -2.51 16.70 -22.18
CA ILE A 218 -3.76 16.28 -21.51
C ILE A 218 -4.75 17.45 -21.46
N GLU A 219 -4.32 18.63 -21.02
CA GLU A 219 -5.18 19.82 -20.94
C GLU A 219 -5.80 20.16 -22.31
N GLN A 220 -4.98 20.21 -23.37
CA GLN A 220 -5.48 20.49 -24.74
C GLN A 220 -6.43 19.39 -25.27
N TYR A 221 -6.14 18.13 -24.95
CA TYR A 221 -6.99 17.02 -25.35
C TYR A 221 -8.37 17.10 -24.69
N LYS A 222 -8.41 17.46 -23.40
CA LYS A 222 -9.66 17.67 -22.65
C LYS A 222 -10.52 18.82 -23.17
N ASP A 223 -9.89 19.92 -23.60
CA ASP A 223 -10.61 21.06 -24.19
C ASP A 223 -11.40 20.65 -25.45
N SER A 224 -10.90 19.65 -26.18
CA SER A 224 -11.53 19.11 -27.39
C SER A 224 -12.39 17.86 -27.15
N HIS A 225 -12.19 17.16 -26.03
CA HIS A 225 -12.86 15.91 -25.69
C HIS A 225 -13.26 15.88 -24.20
N SER A 226 -14.30 16.64 -23.86
CA SER A 226 -14.75 16.83 -22.47
C SER A 226 -15.32 15.58 -21.80
N ASN A 227 -15.56 14.52 -22.58
CA ASN A 227 -16.05 13.23 -22.09
C ASN A 227 -14.96 12.37 -21.45
N TYR A 228 -13.67 12.65 -21.69
CA TYR A 228 -12.59 11.90 -21.07
C TYR A 228 -12.25 12.42 -19.67
N VAL A 229 -12.01 11.48 -18.76
CA VAL A 229 -11.54 11.75 -17.40
C VAL A 229 -10.21 11.03 -17.20
N PHE A 230 -9.24 11.76 -16.69
CA PHE A 230 -7.90 11.29 -16.38
C PHE A 230 -7.77 11.25 -14.87
N ASN A 231 -7.72 10.06 -14.27
CA ASN A 231 -7.45 9.90 -12.84
C ASN A 231 -6.01 9.40 -12.68
N LEU A 232 -5.08 10.35 -12.74
CA LEU A 232 -3.66 10.08 -12.71
C LEU A 232 -3.06 10.55 -11.39
N ARG A 233 -1.97 9.94 -10.95
CA ARG A 233 -1.19 10.34 -9.78
C ARG A 233 0.25 10.55 -10.16
N ASP A 234 0.84 11.65 -9.69
CA ASP A 234 2.28 11.80 -9.69
C ASP A 234 2.85 10.92 -8.57
N ALA A 235 3.72 9.99 -8.92
CA ALA A 235 4.29 9.09 -7.95
C ALA A 235 5.49 9.68 -7.18
N ALA A 236 6.00 10.84 -7.59
CA ALA A 236 6.92 11.62 -6.77
C ALA A 236 6.16 12.26 -5.61
N THR A 237 5.06 12.98 -5.87
CA THR A 237 4.38 13.82 -4.86
C THR A 237 3.14 13.19 -4.25
N GLY A 238 2.53 12.20 -4.91
CA GLY A 238 1.23 11.65 -4.56
C GLY A 238 0.04 12.51 -5.01
N GLU A 239 0.30 13.67 -5.64
CA GLU A 239 -0.76 14.54 -6.14
C GLU A 239 -1.61 13.82 -7.17
N ILE A 240 -2.93 13.90 -6.96
CA ILE A 240 -3.90 13.50 -7.97
C ILE A 240 -3.86 14.55 -9.07
N ILE A 241 -3.37 14.13 -10.23
CA ILE A 241 -3.51 14.83 -11.50
C ILE A 241 -4.86 14.38 -12.06
N SER A 242 -5.93 14.89 -11.45
CA SER A 242 -7.29 14.76 -11.96
C SER A 242 -7.59 16.04 -12.69
N LEU A 243 -7.36 16.02 -14.00
CA LEU A 243 -7.72 17.11 -14.89
C LEU A 243 -9.04 16.79 -15.55
#